data_AF-A0A430B7F8-F1
#
_entry.id   AF-A0A430B7F8-F1
#
_cell.length_a   1.000
_cell.length_b   1.000
_cell.length_c   1.000
_cell.angle_alpha   90.00
_cell.angle_beta   90.00
_cell.angle_gamma   90.00
#
_symmetry.space_group_name_H-M   'P 1'
#
loop_
_entity.id
_entity.type
_entity.pdbx_description
1 polymer ?
#
loop_
_entity_poly.entity_id
_entity_poly.type
_entity_poly.pdbx_seq_one_letter_code
_entity_poly.pdbx_strand_id
1 'polypeptide(L)'
;MVDFKQLANLPSVDYLLKHPDLKERVKESPNVWKETIRHLLENIRNSFVSNELVNLPTEEEIIHMILNEKKDTDDFSLKRVINATGTIVHTNLGRSLLSSRVKEQLETSAFSYSNLEYNLEKGERGSRYQHLEKIIQKLTGAEDVVVVNNNAAAVMLALSTLIPNKEVVISRGELVEIGGSFRIPEVIELSGGMIKEVGTTNKTHLKDYEKVITEETGAIMKVHTSNYRVIGFTESPEITELAELAHSHDIPLINDLGSGLLIDMQQFGLPYEPTIKESLDQGCDVVMFSGDKLLGGPQVGVIVGKKEFIEPMKKNQLLRALRVDKLTLSALEATLSLYLEPEVAVQEIPTLQMISKSYEECLEEAKSFEEKLSSTKWPIQIKREAGKSQVGGGSYPEYQLSTELVGISSDDLSTTQLEEKLRKNDLPIITRVKNNCVWFDVRTIREGEMEEIMQQLTHIFQ
;
A
#
# COMPACT_ATOMS: atom_id res chain seq x y z
N MET A 1 -44.73 -23.69 19.05
CA MET A 1 -45.64 -22.71 18.44
C MET A 1 -45.16 -21.35 18.95
N VAL A 2 -44.72 -20.46 18.07
CA VAL A 2 -44.18 -19.14 18.49
C VAL A 2 -45.28 -18.39 19.23
N ASP A 3 -45.03 -18.00 20.48
CA ASP A 3 -45.98 -17.23 21.27
C ASP A 3 -45.92 -15.77 20.84
N PHE A 4 -46.70 -15.43 19.81
CA PHE A 4 -46.77 -14.07 19.24
C PHE A 4 -47.16 -13.00 20.27
N LYS A 5 -47.69 -13.36 21.45
CA LYS A 5 -47.97 -12.39 22.53
C LYS A 5 -46.69 -11.84 23.15
N GLN A 6 -45.57 -12.57 23.09
CA GLN A 6 -44.30 -12.12 23.66
C GLN A 6 -43.69 -10.96 22.86
N LEU A 7 -43.91 -10.90 21.54
CA LEU A 7 -43.41 -9.81 20.69
C LEU A 7 -43.97 -8.44 21.06
N ALA A 8 -45.14 -8.39 21.72
CA ALA A 8 -45.72 -7.14 22.24
C ALA A 8 -44.94 -6.57 23.42
N ASN A 9 -44.05 -7.35 24.05
CA ASN A 9 -43.21 -6.92 25.16
C ASN A 9 -41.94 -6.19 24.70
N LEU A 10 -41.65 -6.14 23.39
CA LEU A 10 -40.53 -5.36 22.88
C LEU A 10 -40.79 -3.85 23.05
N PRO A 11 -39.83 -3.07 23.56
CA PRO A 11 -39.97 -1.63 23.69
C PRO A 11 -40.16 -0.95 22.33
N SER A 12 -40.89 0.17 22.32
CA SER A 12 -41.08 0.94 21.10
C SER A 12 -39.84 1.76 20.75
N VAL A 13 -39.67 2.08 19.46
CA VAL A 13 -38.57 2.93 18.99
C VAL A 13 -38.58 4.29 19.70
N ASP A 14 -39.76 4.91 19.84
CA ASP A 14 -39.89 6.22 20.50
C ASP A 14 -39.59 6.17 22.01
N TYR A 15 -39.81 5.02 22.64
CA TYR A 15 -39.44 4.80 24.04
C TYR A 15 -37.92 4.69 24.18
N LEU A 16 -37.27 3.85 23.37
CA LEU A 16 -35.82 3.67 23.38
C LEU A 16 -35.06 4.97 23.05
N LEU A 17 -35.55 5.75 22.09
CA LEU A 17 -34.96 7.06 21.75
C LEU A 17 -34.95 8.06 22.92
N LYS A 18 -35.83 7.87 23.92
CA LYS A 18 -35.92 8.71 25.11
C LYS A 18 -35.24 8.09 26.34
N HIS A 19 -34.72 6.87 26.22
CA HIS A 19 -34.10 6.16 27.33
C HIS A 19 -32.89 6.94 27.87
N PRO A 20 -32.71 7.07 29.20
CA PRO A 20 -31.61 7.85 29.79
C PRO A 20 -30.22 7.53 29.22
N ASP A 21 -29.95 6.25 28.95
CA ASP A 21 -28.65 5.78 28.43
C ASP A 21 -28.39 6.15 26.96
N LEU A 22 -29.45 6.47 26.20
CA LEU A 22 -29.37 6.78 24.77
C LEU A 22 -29.62 8.27 24.48
N LYS A 23 -30.38 8.95 25.33
CA LYS A 23 -30.97 10.28 25.07
C LYS A 23 -29.97 11.35 24.67
N GLU A 24 -28.79 11.40 25.29
CA GLU A 24 -27.78 12.42 24.94
C GLU A 24 -27.14 12.14 23.57
N ARG A 25 -26.80 10.89 23.28
CA ARG A 25 -26.21 10.51 21.97
C ARG A 25 -27.22 10.63 20.82
N VAL A 26 -28.48 10.33 21.09
CA VAL A 26 -29.59 10.49 20.13
C VAL A 26 -29.73 11.94 19.65
N LYS A 27 -29.40 12.96 20.49
CA LYS A 27 -29.49 14.37 20.08
C LYS A 27 -28.50 14.73 18.98
N GLU A 28 -27.35 14.06 18.93
CA GLU A 28 -26.28 14.35 17.95
C GLU A 28 -26.66 13.85 16.55
N SER A 29 -27.34 12.70 16.46
CA SER A 29 -27.71 12.07 15.18
C SER A 29 -29.09 11.36 15.21
N PRO A 30 -30.21 12.08 15.42
CA PRO A 30 -31.51 11.48 15.74
C PRO A 30 -32.03 10.46 14.71
N ASN A 31 -31.82 10.73 13.43
CA ASN A 31 -32.26 9.85 12.34
C ASN A 31 -31.47 8.54 12.31
N VAL A 32 -30.15 8.61 12.57
CA VAL A 32 -29.27 7.43 12.57
C VAL A 32 -29.66 6.49 13.71
N TRP A 33 -29.81 7.03 14.93
CA TRP A 33 -30.26 6.23 16.08
C TRP A 33 -31.64 5.61 15.86
N LYS A 34 -32.57 6.34 15.24
CA LYS A 34 -33.91 5.82 14.92
C LYS A 34 -33.85 4.64 13.94
N GLU A 35 -32.99 4.72 12.93
CA GLU A 35 -32.77 3.64 11.96
C GLU A 35 -32.10 2.43 12.62
N THR A 36 -31.04 2.63 13.41
CA THR A 36 -30.36 1.55 14.16
C THR A 36 -31.33 0.83 15.08
N ILE A 37 -32.10 1.56 15.90
CA ILE A 37 -33.08 0.95 16.82
C ILE A 37 -34.16 0.18 16.05
N ARG A 38 -34.64 0.73 14.92
CA ARG A 38 -35.64 0.05 14.09
C ARG A 38 -35.09 -1.24 13.51
N HIS A 39 -33.90 -1.20 12.92
CA HIS A 39 -33.23 -2.35 12.31
C HIS A 39 -32.97 -3.45 13.35
N LEU A 40 -32.41 -3.10 14.51
CA LEU A 40 -32.17 -4.05 15.59
C LEU A 40 -33.47 -4.73 16.05
N LEU A 41 -34.53 -3.95 16.31
CA LEU A 41 -35.81 -4.52 16.74
C LEU A 41 -36.45 -5.39 15.66
N GLU A 42 -36.28 -5.06 14.37
CA GLU A 42 -36.71 -5.91 13.26
C GLU A 42 -35.92 -7.24 13.21
N ASN A 43 -34.60 -7.20 13.43
CA ASN A 43 -33.76 -8.40 13.50
C ASN A 43 -34.15 -9.30 14.66
N ILE A 44 -34.35 -8.73 15.86
CA ILE A 44 -34.83 -9.49 17.04
C ILE A 44 -36.18 -10.14 16.74
N ARG A 45 -37.11 -9.42 16.11
CA ARG A 45 -38.41 -9.97 15.71
C ARG A 45 -38.26 -11.13 14.74
N ASN A 46 -37.44 -10.97 13.70
CA ASN A 46 -37.22 -11.98 12.68
C ASN A 46 -36.57 -13.24 13.25
N SER A 47 -35.53 -13.11 14.06
CA SER A 47 -34.85 -14.24 14.71
C SER A 47 -35.72 -14.96 15.75
N PHE A 48 -36.64 -14.27 16.40
CA PHE A 48 -37.64 -14.92 17.27
C PHE A 48 -38.69 -15.70 16.47
N VAL A 49 -39.15 -15.14 15.34
CA VAL A 49 -40.12 -15.81 14.45
C VAL A 49 -39.52 -17.02 13.75
N SER A 50 -38.23 -16.99 13.40
CA SER A 50 -37.51 -18.11 12.77
C SER A 50 -37.08 -19.21 13.76
N ASN A 51 -37.36 -19.06 15.06
CA ASN A 51 -36.87 -19.91 16.17
C ASN A 51 -35.34 -19.96 16.32
N GLU A 52 -34.61 -18.96 15.82
CA GLU A 52 -33.18 -18.78 16.12
C GLU A 52 -32.97 -18.25 17.55
N LEU A 53 -33.91 -17.43 18.03
CA LEU A 53 -33.96 -16.94 19.41
C LEU A 53 -35.05 -17.69 20.20
N VAL A 54 -34.65 -18.29 21.32
CA VAL A 54 -35.56 -19.03 22.22
C VAL A 54 -36.35 -18.07 23.13
N ASN A 55 -35.72 -16.98 23.57
CA ASN A 55 -36.32 -15.94 24.41
C ASN A 55 -36.02 -14.56 23.81
N LEU A 56 -36.92 -13.60 24.04
CA LEU A 56 -36.65 -12.20 23.70
C LEU A 56 -35.62 -11.60 24.67
N PRO A 57 -34.70 -10.75 24.17
CA PRO A 57 -33.79 -10.01 25.03
C PRO A 57 -34.56 -9.03 25.93
N THR A 58 -34.03 -8.84 27.13
CA THR A 58 -34.46 -7.83 28.10
C THR A 58 -34.19 -6.41 27.58
N GLU A 59 -34.82 -5.41 28.20
CA GLU A 59 -34.60 -4.00 27.83
C GLU A 59 -33.12 -3.59 27.98
N GLU A 60 -32.45 -4.03 29.05
CA GLU A 60 -31.03 -3.76 29.28
C GLU A 60 -30.15 -4.40 28.19
N GLU A 61 -30.45 -5.65 27.78
CA GLU A 61 -29.75 -6.31 26.68
C GLU A 61 -29.99 -5.59 25.35
N ILE A 62 -31.22 -5.13 25.09
CA ILE A 62 -31.54 -4.35 23.89
C ILE A 62 -30.75 -3.04 23.87
N ILE A 63 -30.67 -2.31 25.00
CA ILE A 63 -29.87 -1.09 25.09
C ILE A 63 -28.40 -1.39 24.81
N HIS A 64 -27.86 -2.47 25.39
CA HIS A 64 -26.48 -2.87 25.14
C HIS A 64 -26.23 -3.24 23.66
N MET A 65 -27.16 -3.98 23.04
CA MET A 65 -27.11 -4.30 21.61
C MET A 65 -27.16 -3.04 20.73
N ILE A 66 -28.03 -2.06 21.06
CA ILE A 66 -28.10 -0.78 20.34
C ILE A 66 -26.78 -0.03 20.43
N LEU A 67 -26.18 0.06 21.63
CA LEU A 67 -24.92 0.74 21.83
C LEU A 67 -23.77 0.06 21.07
N ASN A 68 -23.75 -1.27 21.03
CA ASN A 68 -22.76 -2.04 20.27
C ASN A 68 -22.93 -1.88 18.75
N GLU A 69 -24.15 -2.01 18.23
CA GLU A 69 -24.44 -1.79 16.81
C GLU A 69 -24.13 -0.35 16.38
N LYS A 70 -24.35 0.63 17.28
CA LYS A 70 -23.97 2.01 17.03
C LYS A 70 -22.45 2.19 16.98
N LYS A 71 -21.70 1.56 17.90
CA LYS A 71 -20.23 1.57 17.87
C LYS A 71 -19.70 1.04 16.54
N ASP A 72 -20.26 -0.06 16.04
CA ASP A 72 -19.86 -0.65 14.76
C ASP A 72 -20.24 0.21 13.53
N THR A 73 -21.29 1.03 13.63
CA THR A 73 -21.78 1.88 12.53
C THR A 73 -21.23 3.31 12.54
N ASP A 74 -20.77 3.83 13.68
CA ASP A 74 -20.07 5.11 13.77
C ASP A 74 -18.59 5.00 13.39
N ASP A 75 -18.02 3.80 13.47
CA ASP A 75 -16.65 3.53 13.04
C ASP A 75 -16.52 3.60 11.51
N PHE A 76 -15.42 4.20 11.05
CA PHE A 76 -15.04 4.12 9.65
C PHE A 76 -14.75 2.66 9.26
N SER A 77 -15.21 2.25 8.08
CA SER A 77 -14.94 0.90 7.55
C SER A 77 -13.46 0.65 7.29
N LEU A 78 -12.71 1.71 6.90
CA LEU A 78 -11.25 1.69 6.84
C LEU A 78 -10.70 2.00 8.23
N LYS A 79 -10.14 0.99 8.89
CA LYS A 79 -9.58 1.09 10.24
C LYS A 79 -8.05 1.07 10.21
N ARG A 80 -7.45 1.76 11.17
CA ARG A 80 -6.04 1.52 11.51
C ARG A 80 -5.91 0.09 12.03
N VAL A 81 -4.83 -0.57 11.65
CA VAL A 81 -4.46 -1.91 12.15
C VAL A 81 -3.00 -1.91 12.57
N ILE A 82 -2.63 -2.77 13.51
CA ILE A 82 -1.23 -3.06 13.83
C ILE A 82 -0.76 -4.23 12.96
N ASN A 83 0.33 -4.00 12.22
CA ASN A 83 0.96 -5.02 11.39
C ASN A 83 2.05 -5.75 12.19
N ALA A 84 1.74 -6.94 12.68
CA ALA A 84 2.72 -7.85 13.28
C ALA A 84 3.03 -9.05 12.37
N THR A 85 2.77 -8.90 11.06
CA THR A 85 3.02 -9.94 10.06
C THR A 85 4.45 -9.91 9.53
N GLY A 86 5.23 -8.87 9.79
CA GLY A 86 6.59 -8.74 9.25
C GLY A 86 6.68 -8.63 7.73
N THR A 87 5.57 -8.34 7.06
CA THR A 87 5.58 -7.91 5.65
C THR A 87 5.56 -6.39 5.65
N ILE A 88 6.63 -5.76 5.16
CA ILE A 88 6.84 -4.31 5.29
C ILE A 88 5.88 -3.55 4.37
N VAL A 89 6.00 -3.75 3.06
CA VAL A 89 5.11 -3.19 2.03
C VAL A 89 3.94 -4.16 1.85
N HIS A 90 3.01 -4.16 2.80
CA HIS A 90 1.91 -5.12 2.81
C HIS A 90 0.74 -4.65 1.93
N THR A 91 0.52 -5.30 0.78
CA THR A 91 -0.53 -4.87 -0.18
C THR A 91 -1.92 -4.80 0.44
N ASN A 92 -2.32 -5.79 1.25
CA ASN A 92 -3.63 -5.78 1.90
C ASN A 92 -3.77 -4.75 3.04
N LEU A 93 -2.67 -4.29 3.63
CA LEU A 93 -2.68 -3.36 4.76
C LEU A 93 -2.28 -1.93 4.35
N GLY A 94 -2.34 -1.60 3.06
CA GLY A 94 -2.12 -0.24 2.57
C GLY A 94 -0.68 0.08 2.12
N ARG A 95 0.18 -0.93 1.93
CA ARG A 95 1.56 -0.77 1.45
C ARG A 95 2.41 0.11 2.39
N SER A 96 3.03 1.16 1.85
CA SER A 96 3.98 2.01 2.55
C SER A 96 3.30 3.03 3.45
N LEU A 97 3.92 3.28 4.59
CA LEU A 97 3.46 4.28 5.54
C LEU A 97 4.09 5.65 5.25
N LEU A 98 3.34 6.70 5.52
CA LEU A 98 3.79 8.09 5.37
C LEU A 98 4.50 8.57 6.64
N SER A 99 5.52 9.40 6.48
CA SER A 99 6.27 10.00 7.58
C SER A 99 5.50 11.12 8.28
N SER A 100 5.94 11.50 9.49
CA SER A 100 5.38 12.66 10.22
C SER A 100 5.53 13.96 9.43
N ARG A 101 6.60 14.11 8.64
CA ARG A 101 6.78 15.24 7.71
C ARG A 101 5.61 15.38 6.73
N VAL A 102 5.12 14.26 6.21
CA VAL A 102 3.96 14.26 5.30
C VAL A 102 2.70 14.69 6.05
N LYS A 103 2.52 14.26 7.30
CA LYS A 103 1.39 14.70 8.13
C LYS A 103 1.36 16.24 8.28
N GLU A 104 2.49 16.85 8.63
CA GLU A 104 2.61 18.32 8.77
C GLU A 104 2.30 19.06 7.45
N GLN A 105 2.81 18.54 6.33
CA GLN A 105 2.55 19.12 5.02
C GLN A 105 1.09 18.99 4.60
N LEU A 106 0.45 17.85 4.91
CA LEU A 106 -0.98 17.64 4.65
C LEU A 106 -1.86 18.53 5.53
N GLU A 107 -1.53 18.71 6.81
CA GLU A 107 -2.23 19.65 7.69
C GLU A 107 -2.22 21.07 7.10
N THR A 108 -1.08 21.51 6.58
CA THR A 108 -0.93 22.83 5.96
C THR A 108 -1.68 22.94 4.62
N SER A 109 -1.49 21.97 3.73
CA SER A 109 -1.98 22.06 2.35
C SER A 109 -3.43 21.62 2.16
N ALA A 110 -3.94 20.69 2.97
CA ALA A 110 -5.27 20.12 2.84
C ALA A 110 -6.35 21.06 3.39
N PHE A 111 -6.11 21.65 4.56
CA PHE A 111 -7.08 22.43 5.33
C PHE A 111 -7.07 23.93 5.03
N SER A 112 -6.25 24.36 4.07
CA SER A 112 -6.16 25.75 3.58
C SER A 112 -6.12 25.82 2.06
N TYR A 113 -6.34 27.02 1.51
CA TYR A 113 -6.02 27.30 0.11
C TYR A 113 -4.51 27.19 -0.11
N SER A 114 -4.11 26.77 -1.30
CA SER A 114 -2.72 26.59 -1.69
C SER A 114 -2.47 27.09 -3.10
N ASN A 115 -1.20 27.28 -3.44
CA ASN A 115 -0.71 27.66 -4.76
C ASN A 115 -0.64 26.45 -5.73
N LEU A 116 -1.52 25.45 -5.56
CA LEU A 116 -1.49 24.18 -6.28
C LEU A 116 -1.37 24.36 -7.81
N GLU A 117 -2.14 25.27 -8.40
CA GLU A 117 -2.08 25.62 -9.82
C GLU A 117 -1.91 27.13 -10.02
N TYR A 118 -1.22 27.79 -9.10
CA TYR A 118 -1.01 29.25 -9.12
C TYR A 118 0.47 29.57 -8.95
N ASN A 119 1.06 30.29 -9.91
CA ASN A 119 2.44 30.73 -9.82
C ASN A 119 2.48 32.06 -9.05
N LEU A 120 3.09 32.05 -7.87
CA LEU A 120 3.15 33.23 -6.99
C LEU A 120 4.02 34.37 -7.55
N GLU A 121 5.07 34.05 -8.31
CA GLU A 121 5.97 35.05 -8.91
C GLU A 121 5.31 35.78 -10.07
N LYS A 122 4.57 35.05 -10.92
CA LYS A 122 3.90 35.61 -12.10
C LYS A 122 2.48 36.10 -11.83
N GLY A 123 1.84 35.65 -10.75
CA GLY A 123 0.45 36.00 -10.44
C GLY A 123 -0.57 35.41 -11.41
N GLU A 124 -0.30 34.22 -11.96
CA GLU A 124 -1.17 33.58 -12.95
C GLU A 124 -1.29 32.06 -12.75
N ARG A 125 -2.14 31.41 -13.53
CA ARG A 125 -2.32 29.95 -13.49
C ARG A 125 -1.01 29.24 -13.88
N GLY A 126 -0.56 28.30 -13.05
CA GLY A 126 0.63 27.49 -13.26
C GLY A 126 0.32 25.99 -13.39
N SER A 127 1.34 25.22 -13.77
CA SER A 127 1.27 23.76 -13.72
C SER A 127 1.45 23.29 -12.28
N ARG A 128 0.64 22.33 -11.83
CA ARG A 128 0.84 21.69 -10.53
C ARG A 128 2.13 20.88 -10.45
N TYR A 129 2.64 20.38 -11.59
CA TYR A 129 3.85 19.55 -11.62
C TYR A 129 5.12 20.37 -11.37
N GLN A 130 5.06 21.71 -11.49
CA GLN A 130 6.19 22.60 -11.22
C GLN A 130 6.74 22.45 -9.80
N HIS A 131 5.90 22.03 -8.85
CA HIS A 131 6.28 21.81 -7.45
C HIS A 131 7.24 20.62 -7.29
N LEU A 132 7.24 19.68 -8.24
CA LEU A 132 8.09 18.48 -8.21
C LEU A 132 9.33 18.58 -9.11
N GLU A 133 9.32 19.42 -10.15
CA GLU A 133 10.37 19.48 -11.17
C GLU A 133 11.77 19.64 -10.56
N LYS A 134 11.96 20.63 -9.69
CA LYS A 134 13.29 20.92 -9.09
C LYS A 134 13.80 19.78 -8.21
N ILE A 135 12.92 19.15 -7.43
CA ILE A 135 13.34 18.10 -6.50
C ILE A 135 13.62 16.79 -7.24
N ILE A 136 12.78 16.44 -8.23
CA ILE A 136 13.01 15.27 -9.06
C ILE A 136 14.30 15.42 -9.87
N GLN A 137 14.55 16.60 -10.45
CA GLN A 137 15.81 16.85 -11.17
C GLN A 137 17.03 16.64 -10.27
N LYS A 138 16.98 17.11 -9.02
CA LYS A 138 18.08 16.90 -8.06
C LYS A 138 18.28 15.43 -7.70
N LEU A 139 17.19 14.70 -7.47
CA LEU A 139 17.25 13.30 -7.01
C LEU A 139 17.58 12.31 -8.12
N THR A 140 17.10 12.57 -9.34
CA THR A 140 17.11 11.58 -10.43
C THR A 140 17.97 12.00 -11.61
N GLY A 141 18.25 13.30 -11.78
CA GLY A 141 18.87 13.84 -13.00
C GLY A 141 17.92 13.98 -14.18
N ALA A 142 16.65 13.59 -14.05
CA ALA A 142 15.65 13.76 -15.10
C ALA A 142 15.45 15.24 -15.48
N GLU A 143 15.13 15.47 -16.75
CA GLU A 143 14.87 16.82 -17.26
C GLU A 143 13.47 17.32 -16.89
N ASP A 144 12.51 16.40 -16.75
CA ASP A 144 11.12 16.73 -16.46
C ASP A 144 10.37 15.59 -15.77
N VAL A 145 9.19 15.91 -15.22
CA VAL A 145 8.31 14.98 -14.50
C VAL A 145 6.83 15.21 -14.81
N VAL A 146 6.08 14.11 -14.86
CA VAL A 146 4.62 14.11 -14.70
C VAL A 146 4.21 13.05 -13.68
N VAL A 147 3.19 13.35 -12.88
CA VAL A 147 2.65 12.39 -11.91
C VAL A 147 1.17 12.14 -12.16
N VAL A 148 0.78 10.88 -12.02
CA VAL A 148 -0.57 10.35 -12.26
C VAL A 148 -1.01 9.45 -11.11
N ASN A 149 -2.26 9.04 -11.09
CA ASN A 149 -2.90 8.32 -9.98
C ASN A 149 -2.10 7.12 -9.43
N ASN A 150 -1.49 6.30 -10.31
CA ASN A 150 -0.67 5.15 -9.94
C ASN A 150 0.24 4.74 -11.12
N ASN A 151 1.15 3.79 -10.92
CA ASN A 151 2.09 3.37 -11.98
C ASN A 151 1.39 2.71 -13.18
N ALA A 152 0.24 2.05 -12.98
CA ALA A 152 -0.56 1.54 -14.09
C ALA A 152 -1.04 2.67 -15.02
N ALA A 153 -1.50 3.78 -14.44
CA ALA A 153 -1.84 4.99 -15.17
C ALA A 153 -0.61 5.65 -15.82
N ALA A 154 0.58 5.50 -15.22
CA ALA A 154 1.83 6.01 -15.78
C ALA A 154 2.17 5.29 -17.09
N VAL A 155 2.17 3.96 -17.06
CA VAL A 155 2.37 3.11 -18.25
C VAL A 155 1.33 3.47 -19.32
N MET A 156 0.05 3.53 -18.96
CA MET A 156 -1.01 3.89 -19.91
C MET A 156 -0.82 5.27 -20.54
N LEU A 157 -0.47 6.28 -19.75
CA LEU A 157 -0.24 7.64 -20.26
C LEU A 157 0.99 7.70 -21.18
N ALA A 158 2.10 7.08 -20.78
CA ALA A 158 3.32 7.07 -21.57
C ALA A 158 3.06 6.40 -22.93
N LEU A 159 2.48 5.20 -22.92
CA LEU A 159 2.23 4.44 -24.14
C LEU A 159 1.21 5.15 -25.05
N SER A 160 0.06 5.58 -24.52
CA SER A 160 -0.95 6.27 -25.33
C SER A 160 -0.48 7.61 -25.91
N THR A 161 0.56 8.20 -25.34
CA THR A 161 1.16 9.44 -25.85
C THR A 161 2.24 9.16 -26.90
N LEU A 162 3.17 8.25 -26.61
CA LEU A 162 4.40 8.10 -27.38
C LEU A 162 4.29 7.14 -28.56
N ILE A 163 3.43 6.13 -28.47
CA ILE A 163 3.41 5.01 -29.43
C ILE A 163 2.01 4.68 -29.97
N PRO A 164 1.11 5.65 -30.22
CA PRO A 164 -0.22 5.32 -30.73
C PRO A 164 -0.13 4.62 -32.10
N ASN A 165 -0.67 3.42 -32.19
CA ASN A 165 -0.64 2.55 -33.38
C ASN A 165 0.77 2.12 -33.82
N LYS A 166 1.74 2.07 -32.90
CA LYS A 166 3.11 1.61 -33.16
C LYS A 166 3.44 0.33 -32.39
N GLU A 167 4.43 -0.42 -32.87
CA GLU A 167 4.93 -1.62 -32.20
C GLU A 167 5.76 -1.27 -30.95
N VAL A 168 5.55 -2.02 -29.87
CA VAL A 168 6.35 -2.00 -28.64
C VAL A 168 7.16 -3.28 -28.58
N VAL A 169 8.48 -3.16 -28.72
CA VAL A 169 9.36 -4.31 -28.61
C VAL A 169 9.65 -4.57 -27.14
N ILE A 170 9.29 -5.77 -26.65
CA ILE A 170 9.38 -6.16 -25.25
C ILE A 170 9.77 -7.63 -25.11
N SER A 171 10.56 -7.96 -24.10
CA SER A 171 10.91 -9.35 -23.79
C SER A 171 9.66 -10.16 -23.41
N ARG A 172 9.53 -11.38 -23.93
CA ARG A 172 8.45 -12.31 -23.55
C ARG A 172 8.44 -12.58 -22.03
N GLY A 173 9.63 -12.60 -21.41
CA GLY A 173 9.78 -12.75 -19.96
C GLY A 173 9.32 -11.56 -19.13
N GLU A 174 8.88 -10.46 -19.76
CA GLU A 174 8.50 -9.20 -19.13
C GLU A 174 7.02 -8.83 -19.33
N LEU A 175 6.25 -9.70 -19.99
CA LEU A 175 4.80 -9.59 -20.12
C LEU A 175 4.12 -10.07 -18.82
N VAL A 176 4.23 -9.27 -17.77
CA VAL A 176 3.89 -9.66 -16.40
C VAL A 176 2.47 -9.29 -16.00
N GLU A 177 1.92 -10.07 -15.05
CA GLU A 177 0.76 -9.70 -14.25
C GLU A 177 1.22 -9.25 -12.85
N ILE A 178 0.84 -8.04 -12.45
CA ILE A 178 1.20 -7.44 -11.16
C ILE A 178 -0.05 -7.27 -10.30
N GLY A 179 0.01 -7.76 -9.06
CA GLY A 179 -1.16 -7.82 -8.19
C GLY A 179 -2.13 -8.90 -8.66
N GLY A 180 -3.39 -8.55 -8.91
CA GLY A 180 -4.41 -9.50 -9.37
C GLY A 180 -5.24 -9.06 -10.58
N SER A 181 -4.90 -7.93 -11.21
CA SER A 181 -5.69 -7.41 -12.35
C SER A 181 -4.91 -6.52 -13.32
N PHE A 182 -3.65 -6.17 -13.04
CA PHE A 182 -2.86 -5.34 -13.93
C PHE A 182 -1.94 -6.23 -14.77
N ARG A 183 -2.15 -6.22 -16.09
CA ARG A 183 -1.38 -6.99 -17.07
C ARG A 183 -0.76 -6.04 -18.07
N ILE A 184 0.57 -6.06 -18.14
CA ILE A 184 1.34 -5.30 -19.13
C ILE A 184 0.80 -5.46 -20.56
N PRO A 185 0.55 -6.69 -21.08
CA PRO A 185 0.05 -6.83 -22.45
C PRO A 185 -1.28 -6.12 -22.69
N GLU A 186 -2.26 -6.31 -21.79
CA GLU A 186 -3.58 -5.67 -21.93
C GLU A 186 -3.48 -4.14 -21.88
N VAL A 187 -2.57 -3.60 -21.07
CA VAL A 187 -2.36 -2.15 -20.94
C VAL A 187 -1.69 -1.57 -22.19
N ILE A 188 -0.74 -2.29 -22.79
CA ILE A 188 -0.11 -1.88 -24.06
C ILE A 188 -1.18 -1.77 -25.14
N GLU A 189 -2.01 -2.81 -25.31
CA GLU A 189 -3.07 -2.86 -26.32
C GLU A 189 -4.14 -1.79 -26.08
N LEU A 190 -4.60 -1.61 -24.83
CA LEU A 190 -5.56 -0.56 -24.47
C LEU A 190 -5.02 0.85 -24.70
N SER A 191 -3.70 1.02 -24.63
CA SER A 191 -3.04 2.30 -24.92
C SER A 191 -2.86 2.54 -26.43
N GLY A 192 -3.28 1.60 -27.28
CA GLY A 192 -3.17 1.68 -28.74
C GLY A 192 -1.82 1.19 -29.29
N GLY A 193 -0.96 0.59 -28.45
CA GLY A 193 0.29 -0.03 -28.89
C GLY A 193 0.08 -1.47 -29.39
N MET A 194 0.97 -1.96 -30.24
CA MET A 194 1.00 -3.35 -30.69
C MET A 194 2.18 -4.07 -30.06
N ILE A 195 1.94 -5.20 -29.39
CA ILE A 195 3.02 -5.93 -28.72
C ILE A 195 3.88 -6.66 -29.76
N LYS A 196 5.19 -6.39 -29.72
CA LYS A 196 6.21 -7.14 -30.46
C LYS A 196 7.09 -7.89 -29.48
N GLU A 197 6.65 -9.07 -29.08
CA GLU A 197 7.39 -9.89 -28.11
C GLU A 197 8.66 -10.50 -28.72
N VAL A 198 9.75 -10.51 -27.95
CA VAL A 198 11.06 -11.06 -28.34
C VAL A 198 11.60 -12.03 -27.31
N GLY A 199 12.58 -12.85 -27.72
CA GLY A 199 13.24 -13.82 -26.85
C GLY A 199 12.31 -14.90 -26.30
N THR A 200 12.66 -15.40 -25.12
CA THR A 200 11.93 -16.45 -24.40
C THR A 200 11.66 -16.03 -22.97
N THR A 201 10.90 -16.82 -22.21
CA THR A 201 10.54 -16.49 -20.83
C THR A 201 11.75 -16.28 -19.92
N ASN A 202 12.78 -17.12 -20.05
CA ASN A 202 13.96 -17.08 -19.18
C ASN A 202 15.16 -16.40 -19.83
N LYS A 203 15.28 -16.42 -21.17
CA LYS A 203 16.42 -15.84 -21.89
C LYS A 203 15.95 -14.93 -23.01
N THR A 204 16.44 -13.70 -22.97
CA THR A 204 16.32 -12.74 -24.06
C THR A 204 17.70 -12.16 -24.32
N HIS A 205 18.09 -12.10 -25.58
CA HIS A 205 19.37 -11.52 -26.00
C HIS A 205 19.15 -10.23 -26.79
N LEU A 206 20.16 -9.38 -26.88
CA LEU A 206 20.09 -8.12 -27.63
C LEU A 206 19.70 -8.33 -29.10
N LYS A 207 20.26 -9.37 -29.74
CA LYS A 207 19.94 -9.78 -31.12
C LYS A 207 18.46 -10.12 -31.34
N ASP A 208 17.71 -10.45 -30.29
CA ASP A 208 16.28 -10.76 -30.41
C ASP A 208 15.46 -9.48 -30.57
N TYR A 209 15.89 -8.37 -29.93
CA TYR A 209 15.36 -7.04 -30.16
C TYR A 209 15.72 -6.52 -31.56
N GLU A 210 17.01 -6.56 -31.92
CA GLU A 210 17.52 -6.01 -33.19
C GLU A 210 16.77 -6.56 -34.43
N LYS A 211 16.45 -7.86 -34.43
CA LYS A 211 15.80 -8.53 -35.57
C LYS A 211 14.38 -8.08 -35.86
N VAL A 212 13.69 -7.48 -34.89
CA VAL A 212 12.26 -7.16 -35.02
C VAL A 212 11.99 -5.67 -35.14
N ILE A 213 13.01 -4.82 -34.99
CA ILE A 213 12.89 -3.37 -35.15
C ILE A 213 12.61 -3.05 -36.62
N THR A 214 11.55 -2.29 -36.86
CA THR A 214 11.09 -1.84 -38.18
C THR A 214 10.67 -0.37 -38.11
N GLU A 215 10.27 0.20 -39.25
CA GLU A 215 9.67 1.55 -39.32
C GLU A 215 8.34 1.66 -38.53
N GLU A 216 7.71 0.53 -38.19
CA GLU A 216 6.52 0.48 -37.34
C GLU A 216 6.83 0.40 -35.84
N THR A 217 8.10 0.24 -35.47
CA THR A 217 8.52 0.26 -34.07
C THR A 217 8.46 1.66 -33.50
N GLY A 218 7.75 1.81 -32.38
CA GLY A 218 7.60 3.09 -31.68
C GLY A 218 8.44 3.21 -30.41
N ALA A 219 8.79 2.08 -29.77
CA ALA A 219 9.63 2.06 -28.58
C ALA A 219 10.19 0.66 -28.30
N ILE A 220 11.32 0.62 -27.58
CA ILE A 220 11.71 -0.54 -26.79
C ILE A 220 11.19 -0.34 -25.37
N MET A 221 10.52 -1.34 -24.82
CA MET A 221 10.04 -1.32 -23.44
C MET A 221 10.74 -2.39 -22.61
N LYS A 222 11.28 -1.96 -21.47
CA LYS A 222 11.78 -2.82 -20.40
C LYS A 222 10.80 -2.77 -19.24
N VAL A 223 10.45 -3.94 -18.69
CA VAL A 223 9.66 -4.02 -17.46
C VAL A 223 10.48 -4.73 -16.39
N HIS A 224 10.48 -4.18 -15.18
CA HIS A 224 11.12 -4.82 -14.04
C HIS A 224 10.24 -5.94 -13.48
N THR A 225 10.81 -7.13 -13.30
CA THR A 225 10.11 -8.28 -12.69
C THR A 225 10.04 -8.09 -11.17
N SER A 226 9.23 -7.13 -10.74
CA SER A 226 9.22 -6.65 -9.36
C SER A 226 8.50 -7.59 -8.38
N ASN A 227 7.58 -8.43 -8.86
CA ASN A 227 6.76 -9.33 -8.06
C ASN A 227 7.07 -10.83 -8.20
N TYR A 228 8.01 -11.21 -9.05
CA TYR A 228 8.55 -12.59 -9.13
C TYR A 228 10.00 -12.56 -9.63
N ARG A 229 10.70 -13.68 -9.52
CA ARG A 229 11.99 -13.91 -10.18
C ARG A 229 11.96 -15.24 -10.93
N VAL A 230 12.73 -15.31 -12.01
CA VAL A 230 13.00 -16.57 -12.71
C VAL A 230 14.34 -17.09 -12.20
N ILE A 231 14.35 -18.28 -11.60
CA ILE A 231 15.57 -18.92 -11.08
C ILE A 231 16.08 -19.95 -12.10
N GLY A 232 17.40 -20.01 -12.29
CA GLY A 232 18.07 -20.98 -13.16
C GLY A 232 18.83 -20.31 -14.29
N PHE A 233 18.73 -20.86 -15.51
CA PHE A 233 19.38 -20.28 -16.69
C PHE A 233 18.60 -19.08 -17.22
N THR A 234 18.92 -17.90 -16.72
CA THR A 234 18.33 -16.64 -17.15
C THR A 234 19.33 -15.75 -17.86
N GLU A 235 18.81 -14.89 -18.75
CA GLU A 235 19.60 -13.90 -19.48
C GLU A 235 18.71 -12.74 -19.90
N SER A 236 19.19 -11.52 -19.68
CA SER A 236 18.54 -10.27 -20.10
C SER A 236 19.63 -9.35 -20.63
N PRO A 237 19.40 -8.57 -21.70
CA PRO A 237 20.32 -7.53 -22.12
C PRO A 237 20.45 -6.47 -21.02
N GLU A 238 21.60 -5.82 -20.96
CA GLU A 238 21.81 -4.68 -20.07
C GLU A 238 21.01 -3.46 -20.57
N ILE A 239 20.60 -2.58 -19.65
CA ILE A 239 19.80 -1.39 -20.00
C ILE A 239 20.57 -0.48 -20.97
N THR A 240 21.89 -0.35 -20.79
CA THR A 240 22.75 0.44 -21.68
C THR A 240 22.78 -0.10 -23.11
N GLU A 241 22.80 -1.43 -23.27
CA GLU A 241 22.79 -2.06 -24.60
C GLU A 241 21.44 -1.83 -25.30
N LEU A 242 20.33 -1.89 -24.55
CA LEU A 242 19.00 -1.58 -25.08
C LEU A 242 18.85 -0.11 -25.44
N ALA A 243 19.44 0.80 -24.66
CA ALA A 243 19.42 2.23 -24.94
C ALA A 243 20.20 2.56 -26.22
N GLU A 244 21.42 2.02 -26.36
CA GLU A 244 22.23 2.16 -27.57
C GLU A 244 21.48 1.64 -28.82
N LEU A 245 20.85 0.46 -28.71
CA LEU A 245 20.04 -0.09 -29.79
C LEU A 245 18.84 0.82 -30.12
N ALA A 246 18.07 1.25 -29.11
CA ALA A 246 16.92 2.13 -29.31
C ALA A 246 17.31 3.44 -30.02
N HIS A 247 18.37 4.09 -29.54
CA HIS A 247 18.84 5.38 -30.09
C HIS A 247 19.44 5.23 -31.49
N SER A 248 20.07 4.10 -31.82
CA SER A 248 20.56 3.83 -33.18
C SER A 248 19.43 3.72 -34.23
N HIS A 249 18.20 3.53 -33.77
CA HIS A 249 16.98 3.44 -34.57
C HIS A 249 16.01 4.62 -34.34
N ASP A 250 16.46 5.69 -33.68
CA ASP A 250 15.65 6.90 -33.40
C ASP A 250 14.33 6.62 -32.64
N ILE A 251 14.31 5.62 -31.76
CA ILE A 251 13.17 5.29 -30.90
C ILE A 251 13.54 5.39 -29.40
N PRO A 252 12.57 5.70 -28.50
CA PRO A 252 12.84 5.76 -27.08
C PRO A 252 12.96 4.38 -26.42
N LEU A 253 13.79 4.32 -25.37
CA LEU A 253 13.76 3.27 -24.36
C LEU A 253 12.88 3.69 -23.19
N ILE A 254 11.79 2.94 -22.98
CA ILE A 254 10.85 3.13 -21.87
C ILE A 254 11.11 2.04 -20.83
N ASN A 255 11.30 2.42 -19.57
CA ASN A 255 11.51 1.49 -18.46
C ASN A 255 10.41 1.62 -17.41
N ASP A 256 9.57 0.58 -17.28
CA ASP A 256 8.69 0.42 -16.13
C ASP A 256 9.48 -0.24 -14.98
N LEU A 257 10.14 0.60 -14.18
CA LEU A 257 10.91 0.17 -13.02
C LEU A 257 10.00 -0.31 -11.89
N GLY A 258 8.85 0.35 -11.72
CA GLY A 258 7.76 -0.06 -10.83
C GLY A 258 8.01 0.06 -9.32
N SER A 259 9.23 -0.16 -8.82
CA SER A 259 9.56 -0.24 -7.38
C SER A 259 9.66 1.12 -6.67
N GLY A 260 10.07 2.16 -7.40
CA GLY A 260 10.28 3.52 -6.87
C GLY A 260 11.56 3.68 -6.07
N LEU A 261 12.59 2.91 -6.40
CA LEU A 261 13.84 2.88 -5.64
C LEU A 261 14.72 4.12 -5.89
N LEU A 262 15.04 4.88 -4.83
CA LEU A 262 15.96 6.03 -4.87
C LEU A 262 17.31 5.79 -4.18
N ILE A 263 17.40 4.81 -3.28
CA ILE A 263 18.62 4.50 -2.53
C ILE A 263 19.02 3.05 -2.76
N ASP A 264 20.33 2.79 -2.76
CA ASP A 264 20.85 1.43 -2.83
C ASP A 264 20.48 0.66 -1.55
N MET A 265 19.84 -0.50 -1.70
CA MET A 265 19.39 -1.33 -0.57
C MET A 265 20.40 -2.40 -0.16
N GLN A 266 21.50 -2.54 -0.91
CA GLN A 266 22.56 -3.49 -0.56
C GLN A 266 23.18 -3.21 0.80
N GLN A 267 23.21 -1.93 1.19
CA GLN A 267 23.62 -1.51 2.53
C GLN A 267 22.76 -2.11 3.66
N PHE A 268 21.54 -2.56 3.36
CA PHE A 268 20.61 -3.20 4.31
C PHE A 268 20.53 -4.72 4.14
N GLY A 269 21.46 -5.32 3.38
CA GLY A 269 21.51 -6.77 3.15
C GLY A 269 20.54 -7.30 2.10
N LEU A 270 19.96 -6.42 1.27
CA LEU A 270 19.19 -6.79 0.10
C LEU A 270 20.11 -6.93 -1.13
N PRO A 271 19.72 -7.67 -2.19
CA PRO A 271 20.51 -7.72 -3.43
C PRO A 271 20.42 -6.39 -4.19
N TYR A 272 21.23 -6.27 -5.23
CA TYR A 272 21.15 -5.14 -6.15
C TYR A 272 19.78 -5.06 -6.84
N GLU A 273 19.23 -3.85 -6.90
CA GLU A 273 18.13 -3.45 -7.78
C GLU A 273 18.44 -2.06 -8.34
N PRO A 274 18.14 -1.79 -9.61
CA PRO A 274 18.45 -0.50 -10.21
C PRO A 274 17.64 0.62 -9.56
N THR A 275 18.32 1.73 -9.26
CA THR A 275 17.63 2.96 -8.84
C THR A 275 17.03 3.69 -10.04
N ILE A 276 16.12 4.62 -9.76
CA ILE A 276 15.55 5.52 -10.79
C ILE A 276 16.68 6.30 -11.48
N LYS A 277 17.65 6.79 -10.70
CA LYS A 277 18.78 7.55 -11.23
C LYS A 277 19.66 6.69 -12.12
N GLU A 278 20.02 5.49 -11.68
CA GLU A 278 20.83 4.56 -12.48
C GLU A 278 20.15 4.21 -13.80
N SER A 279 18.84 3.97 -13.78
CA SER A 279 18.06 3.68 -15.00
C SER A 279 18.16 4.82 -16.03
N LEU A 280 18.07 6.08 -15.57
CA LEU A 280 18.25 7.26 -16.43
C LEU A 280 19.70 7.41 -16.91
N ASP A 281 20.67 7.24 -16.02
CA ASP A 281 22.10 7.33 -16.35
C ASP A 281 22.53 6.25 -17.36
N GLN A 282 21.85 5.09 -17.35
CA GLN A 282 22.03 4.00 -18.32
C GLN A 282 21.35 4.26 -19.67
N GLY A 283 20.69 5.39 -19.86
CA GLY A 283 20.14 5.83 -21.14
C GLY A 283 18.65 5.60 -21.33
N CYS A 284 17.88 5.26 -20.28
CA CYS A 284 16.42 5.25 -20.38
C CYS A 284 15.90 6.67 -20.67
N ASP A 285 15.05 6.79 -21.67
CA ASP A 285 14.44 8.06 -22.03
C ASP A 285 13.26 8.42 -21.13
N VAL A 286 12.55 7.39 -20.65
CA VAL A 286 11.39 7.47 -19.76
C VAL A 286 11.48 6.37 -18.72
N VAL A 287 11.40 6.73 -17.44
CA VAL A 287 11.33 5.79 -16.31
C VAL A 287 10.04 6.01 -15.54
N MET A 288 9.33 4.92 -15.24
CA MET A 288 8.05 4.93 -14.54
C MET A 288 8.11 4.10 -13.26
N PHE A 289 7.49 4.59 -12.18
CA PHE A 289 7.49 3.89 -10.90
C PHE A 289 6.32 4.25 -9.98
N SER A 290 6.04 3.36 -9.02
CA SER A 290 5.10 3.59 -7.91
C SER A 290 5.74 4.39 -6.77
N GLY A 291 5.00 5.32 -6.18
CA GLY A 291 5.44 6.03 -4.97
C GLY A 291 5.12 5.34 -3.63
N ASP A 292 4.20 4.38 -3.60
CA ASP A 292 3.75 3.68 -2.38
C ASP A 292 4.40 2.31 -2.18
N LYS A 293 5.57 2.10 -2.78
CA LYS A 293 6.42 0.91 -2.58
C LYS A 293 7.71 1.32 -1.87
N LEU A 294 8.87 1.09 -2.46
CA LEU A 294 10.16 1.34 -1.82
C LEU A 294 10.46 2.83 -1.63
N LEU A 295 9.78 3.70 -2.38
CA LEU A 295 9.86 5.14 -2.15
C LEU A 295 9.31 5.54 -0.76
N GLY A 296 8.38 4.77 -0.20
CA GLY A 296 7.79 5.07 1.11
C GLY A 296 6.86 6.29 1.14
N GLY A 297 6.26 6.64 -0.02
CA GLY A 297 5.36 7.77 -0.20
C GLY A 297 3.90 7.36 -0.44
N PRO A 298 3.07 8.29 -0.96
CA PRO A 298 1.66 8.01 -1.25
C PRO A 298 1.49 7.19 -2.53
N GLN A 299 0.29 6.67 -2.78
CA GLN A 299 -0.02 6.05 -4.06
C GLN A 299 0.07 7.09 -5.18
N VAL A 300 0.99 6.87 -6.12
CA VAL A 300 1.22 7.72 -7.27
C VAL A 300 1.99 6.93 -8.33
N GLY A 301 1.78 7.27 -9.60
CA GLY A 301 2.65 6.88 -10.70
C GLY A 301 3.49 8.08 -11.09
N VAL A 302 4.80 7.95 -11.02
CA VAL A 302 5.74 9.01 -11.38
C VAL A 302 6.38 8.63 -12.71
N ILE A 303 6.36 9.56 -13.65
CA ILE A 303 7.05 9.44 -14.94
C ILE A 303 8.14 10.51 -14.96
N VAL A 304 9.39 10.09 -15.08
CA VAL A 304 10.56 10.96 -15.17
C VAL A 304 11.37 10.63 -16.41
N GLY A 305 12.05 11.61 -17.00
CA GLY A 305 12.85 11.36 -18.19
C GLY A 305 13.25 12.62 -18.93
N LYS A 306 13.54 12.46 -20.22
CA LYS A 306 13.84 13.58 -21.12
C LYS A 306 12.59 14.41 -21.40
N LYS A 307 12.78 15.72 -21.46
CA LYS A 307 11.68 16.68 -21.61
C LYS A 307 10.89 16.47 -22.90
N GLU A 308 11.57 16.06 -23.98
CA GLU A 308 10.93 15.80 -25.28
C GLU A 308 9.85 14.71 -25.23
N PHE A 309 9.96 13.74 -24.31
CA PHE A 309 8.98 12.68 -24.11
C PHE A 309 7.93 13.02 -23.04
N ILE A 310 8.30 13.77 -22.00
CA ILE A 310 7.39 14.16 -20.91
C ILE A 310 6.42 15.29 -21.30
N GLU A 311 6.87 16.29 -22.06
CA GLU A 311 6.03 17.43 -22.48
C GLU A 311 4.80 17.04 -23.30
N PRO A 312 4.88 16.10 -24.27
CA PRO A 312 3.71 15.55 -24.93
C PRO A 312 2.70 14.93 -23.95
N MET A 313 3.17 14.23 -22.90
CA MET A 313 2.28 13.59 -21.91
C MET A 313 1.52 14.64 -21.10
N LYS A 314 2.15 15.78 -20.78
CA LYS A 314 1.50 16.93 -20.12
C LYS A 314 0.35 17.52 -20.95
N LYS A 315 0.38 17.36 -22.27
CA LYS A 315 -0.64 17.85 -23.22
C LYS A 315 -1.69 16.79 -23.58
N ASN A 316 -1.44 15.52 -23.28
CA ASN A 316 -2.39 14.45 -23.57
C ASN A 316 -3.65 14.61 -22.70
N GLN A 317 -4.81 14.60 -23.34
CA GLN A 317 -6.10 14.78 -22.67
C GLN A 317 -6.38 13.69 -21.61
N LEU A 318 -5.83 12.49 -21.79
CA LEU A 318 -5.94 11.40 -20.82
C LEU A 318 -5.35 11.79 -19.46
N LEU A 319 -4.31 12.62 -19.43
CA LEU A 319 -3.72 13.13 -18.19
C LEU A 319 -4.77 13.81 -17.32
N ARG A 320 -5.78 14.46 -17.89
CA ARG A 320 -6.83 15.13 -17.10
C ARG A 320 -7.67 14.15 -16.28
N ALA A 321 -7.85 12.93 -16.78
CA ALA A 321 -8.55 11.84 -16.10
C ALA A 321 -7.65 11.12 -15.08
N LEU A 322 -6.35 11.00 -15.40
CA LEU A 322 -5.36 10.32 -14.56
C LEU A 322 -4.68 11.22 -13.52
N ARG A 323 -5.00 12.52 -13.53
CA ARG A 323 -4.36 13.55 -12.72
C ARG A 323 -4.47 13.27 -11.22
N VAL A 324 -3.34 13.35 -10.52
CA VAL A 324 -3.31 13.25 -9.05
C VAL A 324 -4.08 14.38 -8.37
N ASP A 325 -4.62 14.11 -7.19
CA ASP A 325 -5.22 15.12 -6.34
C ASP A 325 -4.17 15.94 -5.56
N LYS A 326 -4.64 16.93 -4.79
CA LYS A 326 -3.79 17.83 -4.00
C LYS A 326 -3.01 17.10 -2.91
N LEU A 327 -3.67 16.18 -2.19
CA LEU A 327 -3.11 15.48 -1.04
C LEU A 327 -1.95 14.60 -1.49
N THR A 328 -2.16 13.80 -2.54
CA THR A 328 -1.12 12.95 -3.12
C THR A 328 0.09 13.76 -3.59
N LEU A 329 -0.12 14.88 -4.26
CA LEU A 329 0.98 15.74 -4.73
C LEU A 329 1.79 16.32 -3.56
N SER A 330 1.11 16.86 -2.54
CA SER A 330 1.76 17.44 -1.36
C SER A 330 2.49 16.38 -0.52
N ALA A 331 1.90 15.19 -0.39
CA ALA A 331 2.54 14.06 0.29
C ALA A 331 3.78 13.56 -0.47
N LEU A 332 3.73 13.51 -1.80
CA LEU A 332 4.87 13.12 -2.62
C LEU A 332 6.02 14.13 -2.50
N GLU A 333 5.74 15.43 -2.58
CA GLU A 333 6.76 16.48 -2.42
C GLU A 333 7.46 16.39 -1.05
N ALA A 334 6.68 16.23 0.02
CA ALA A 334 7.21 16.05 1.37
C ALA A 334 7.98 14.74 1.54
N THR A 335 7.60 13.68 0.83
CA THR A 335 8.36 12.41 0.85
C THR A 335 9.70 12.59 0.14
N LEU A 336 9.69 13.16 -1.07
CA LEU A 336 10.90 13.39 -1.86
C LEU A 336 11.88 14.34 -1.16
N SER A 337 11.40 15.31 -0.38
CA SER A 337 12.27 16.23 0.36
C SER A 337 13.15 15.53 1.39
N LEU A 338 12.68 14.42 1.96
CA LEU A 338 13.48 13.59 2.87
C LEU A 338 14.64 12.90 2.14
N TYR A 339 14.48 12.56 0.86
CA TYR A 339 15.53 11.93 0.04
C TYR A 339 16.65 12.89 -0.39
N LEU A 340 16.52 14.20 -0.13
CA LEU A 340 17.63 15.13 -0.37
C LEU A 340 18.85 14.78 0.51
N GLU A 341 18.61 14.18 1.67
CA GLU A 341 19.62 13.64 2.58
C GLU A 341 19.26 12.16 2.86
N PRO A 342 19.90 11.18 2.19
CA PRO A 342 19.51 9.77 2.28
C PRO A 342 19.40 9.21 3.71
N GLU A 343 20.25 9.67 4.63
CA GLU A 343 20.22 9.30 6.03
C GLU A 343 18.93 9.77 6.71
N VAL A 344 18.43 10.97 6.36
CA VAL A 344 17.15 11.50 6.86
C VAL A 344 16.00 10.69 6.30
N ALA A 345 16.03 10.30 5.02
CA ALA A 345 15.02 9.43 4.45
C ALA A 345 14.92 8.10 5.22
N VAL A 346 16.04 7.44 5.49
CA VAL A 346 16.07 6.18 6.26
C VAL A 346 15.52 6.38 7.68
N GLN A 347 15.83 7.52 8.31
CA GLN A 347 15.40 7.83 9.66
C GLN A 347 13.93 8.27 9.78
N GLU A 348 13.34 8.92 8.77
CA GLU A 348 12.00 9.50 8.88
C GLU A 348 10.92 8.71 8.11
N ILE A 349 11.29 7.94 7.08
CA ILE A 349 10.34 7.17 6.28
C ILE A 349 10.12 5.80 6.95
N PRO A 350 8.92 5.48 7.46
CA PRO A 350 8.73 4.25 8.25
C PRO A 350 9.00 2.97 7.46
N THR A 351 8.73 2.99 6.16
CA THR A 351 9.04 1.86 5.26
C THR A 351 10.55 1.58 5.23
N LEU A 352 11.38 2.62 5.16
CA LEU A 352 12.83 2.48 5.16
C LEU A 352 13.35 2.08 6.53
N GLN A 353 12.83 2.66 7.61
CA GLN A 353 13.18 2.25 8.99
C GLN A 353 12.98 0.75 9.19
N MET A 354 11.82 0.21 8.76
CA MET A 354 11.53 -1.22 8.87
C MET A 354 12.48 -2.09 8.03
N ILE A 355 12.95 -1.61 6.87
CA ILE A 355 13.92 -2.31 6.02
C ILE A 355 15.32 -2.26 6.65
N SER A 356 15.75 -1.08 7.12
CA SER A 356 17.10 -0.85 7.65
C SER A 356 17.33 -1.41 9.05
N LYS A 357 16.27 -1.76 9.77
CA LYS A 357 16.35 -2.34 11.12
C LYS A 357 17.24 -3.57 11.15
N SER A 358 18.28 -3.54 11.98
CA SER A 358 19.22 -4.64 12.17
C SER A 358 18.57 -5.85 12.86
N TYR A 359 19.23 -7.00 12.80
CA TYR A 359 18.76 -8.18 13.51
C TYR A 359 18.89 -7.99 15.03
N GLU A 360 19.94 -7.31 15.48
CA GLU A 360 20.21 -7.00 16.88
C GLU A 360 19.09 -6.15 17.49
N GLU A 361 18.65 -5.10 16.78
CA GLU A 361 17.50 -4.28 17.19
C GLU A 361 16.21 -5.11 17.28
N CYS A 362 15.96 -5.98 16.29
CA CYS A 362 14.81 -6.88 16.35
C CYS A 362 14.88 -7.83 17.56
N LEU A 363 16.06 -8.36 17.86
CA LEU A 363 16.26 -9.26 18.99
C LEU A 363 16.03 -8.55 20.34
N GLU A 364 16.49 -7.31 20.48
CA GLU A 364 16.27 -6.50 21.69
C GLU A 364 14.79 -6.19 21.90
N GLU A 365 14.08 -5.78 20.86
CA GLU A 365 12.64 -5.54 20.94
C GLU A 365 11.84 -6.81 21.24
N ALA A 366 12.19 -7.93 20.63
CA ALA A 366 11.55 -9.22 20.91
C ALA A 366 11.79 -9.69 22.35
N LYS A 367 12.98 -9.44 22.92
CA LYS A 367 13.24 -9.68 24.35
C LYS A 367 12.35 -8.80 25.23
N SER A 368 12.30 -7.50 24.95
CA SER A 368 11.45 -6.58 25.71
C SER A 368 9.97 -7.00 25.65
N PHE A 369 9.50 -7.44 24.48
CA PHE A 369 8.13 -7.89 24.31
C PHE A 369 7.85 -9.21 25.05
N GLU A 370 8.75 -10.19 24.98
CA GLU A 370 8.67 -11.43 25.75
C GLU A 370 8.63 -11.16 27.26
N GLU A 371 9.47 -10.26 27.77
CA GLU A 371 9.49 -9.87 29.18
C GLU A 371 8.16 -9.23 29.62
N LYS A 372 7.61 -8.32 28.82
CA LYS A 372 6.30 -7.71 29.07
C LYS A 372 5.20 -8.76 29.11
N LEU A 373 5.14 -9.68 28.14
CA LEU A 373 4.16 -10.78 28.13
C LEU A 373 4.34 -11.70 29.34
N SER A 374 5.58 -12.04 29.70
CA SER A 374 5.89 -12.95 30.82
C SER A 374 5.56 -12.34 32.18
N SER A 375 5.54 -11.01 32.27
CA SER A 375 5.12 -10.29 33.49
C SER A 375 3.60 -10.36 33.74
N THR A 376 2.82 -10.78 32.75
CA THR A 376 1.37 -10.93 32.87
C THR A 376 1.02 -12.25 33.57
N LYS A 377 -0.20 -12.33 34.13
CA LYS A 377 -0.74 -13.57 34.72
C LYS A 377 -1.68 -14.31 33.76
N TRP A 378 -1.57 -14.05 32.46
CA TRP A 378 -2.46 -14.65 31.47
C TRP A 378 -2.13 -16.14 31.27
N PRO A 379 -3.13 -17.00 31.00
CA PRO A 379 -2.94 -18.43 30.75
C PRO A 379 -2.39 -18.66 29.32
N ILE A 380 -1.17 -18.19 29.08
CA ILE A 380 -0.47 -18.28 27.79
C ILE A 380 0.93 -18.85 27.94
N GLN A 381 1.37 -19.59 26.93
CA GLN A 381 2.76 -19.97 26.74
C GLN A 381 3.39 -19.01 25.74
N ILE A 382 4.58 -18.52 26.08
CA ILE A 382 5.34 -17.55 25.29
C ILE A 382 6.58 -18.24 24.73
N LYS A 383 6.92 -17.94 23.48
CA LYS A 383 8.12 -18.43 22.80
C LYS A 383 8.76 -17.32 22.00
N ARG A 384 10.06 -17.41 21.79
CA ARG A 384 10.79 -16.58 20.83
C ARG A 384 11.50 -17.46 19.80
N GLU A 385 11.47 -17.07 18.54
CA GLU A 385 12.08 -17.83 17.44
C GLU A 385 12.73 -16.87 16.43
N ALA A 386 13.93 -17.20 15.98
CA ALA A 386 14.54 -16.51 14.85
C ALA A 386 13.68 -16.71 13.59
N GLY A 387 13.32 -15.60 12.95
CA GLY A 387 12.40 -15.58 11.83
C GLY A 387 12.95 -14.88 10.60
N LYS A 388 12.06 -14.75 9.62
CA LYS A 388 12.30 -14.02 8.37
C LYS A 388 11.13 -13.09 8.09
N SER A 389 11.42 -11.84 7.78
CA SER A 389 10.46 -10.82 7.35
C SER A 389 10.53 -10.65 5.84
N GLN A 390 9.41 -10.25 5.23
CA GLN A 390 9.33 -9.99 3.80
C GLN A 390 9.32 -8.48 3.54
N VAL A 391 10.03 -8.04 2.50
CA VAL A 391 9.90 -6.64 2.05
C VAL A 391 8.50 -6.40 1.49
N GLY A 392 7.98 -7.30 0.65
CA GLY A 392 6.59 -7.28 0.18
C GLY A 392 6.33 -6.30 -0.99
N GLY A 393 5.05 -6.09 -1.32
CA GLY A 393 4.62 -5.01 -2.22
C GLY A 393 4.92 -5.18 -3.70
N GLY A 394 5.32 -6.38 -4.11
CA GLY A 394 5.92 -6.58 -5.43
C GLY A 394 7.23 -5.82 -5.54
N SER A 395 8.08 -5.95 -4.52
CA SER A 395 9.47 -5.50 -4.51
C SER A 395 10.27 -6.54 -3.71
N TYR A 396 11.44 -6.96 -4.20
CA TYR A 396 12.25 -8.02 -3.59
C TYR A 396 11.46 -9.31 -3.24
N PRO A 397 10.78 -9.96 -4.20
CA PRO A 397 9.79 -11.01 -3.94
C PRO A 397 10.35 -12.28 -3.26
N GLU A 398 11.65 -12.54 -3.40
CA GLU A 398 12.31 -13.73 -2.83
C GLU A 398 13.22 -13.42 -1.64
N TYR A 399 13.48 -12.14 -1.37
CA TYR A 399 14.47 -11.76 -0.37
C TYR A 399 13.80 -11.48 0.97
N GLN A 400 14.42 -12.04 2.00
CA GLN A 400 13.92 -11.98 3.35
C GLN A 400 14.96 -11.42 4.29
N LEU A 401 14.51 -10.54 5.18
CA LEU A 401 15.34 -9.94 6.21
C LEU A 401 15.26 -10.79 7.48
N SER A 402 16.39 -10.99 8.17
CA SER A 402 16.39 -11.67 9.46
C SER A 402 15.63 -10.84 10.50
N THR A 403 14.84 -11.51 11.34
CA THR A 403 14.03 -10.88 12.39
C THR A 403 13.91 -11.85 13.57
N GLU A 404 13.30 -11.40 14.65
CA GLU A 404 12.97 -12.23 15.81
C GLU A 404 11.45 -12.20 16.01
N LEU A 405 10.85 -13.38 16.19
CA LEU A 405 9.41 -13.53 16.36
C LEU A 405 9.10 -13.80 17.82
N VAL A 406 8.01 -13.20 18.33
CA VAL A 406 7.45 -13.52 19.64
C VAL A 406 6.13 -14.25 19.41
N GLY A 407 6.04 -15.47 19.92
CA GLY A 407 4.90 -16.37 19.76
C GLY A 407 4.11 -16.53 21.05
N ILE A 408 2.79 -16.52 20.94
CA ILE A 408 1.89 -16.85 22.04
C ILE A 408 0.97 -18.02 21.65
N SER A 409 0.64 -18.83 22.64
CA SER A 409 -0.39 -19.88 22.56
C SER A 409 -1.13 -19.95 23.89
N SER A 410 -2.39 -20.36 23.86
CA SER A 410 -3.22 -20.50 25.07
C SER A 410 -3.78 -21.92 25.12
N ASP A 411 -3.93 -22.45 26.34
CA ASP A 411 -4.62 -23.73 26.54
C ASP A 411 -6.15 -23.57 26.47
N ASP A 412 -6.66 -22.36 26.72
CA ASP A 412 -8.09 -22.04 26.73
C ASP A 412 -8.64 -21.64 25.36
N LEU A 413 -7.78 -21.09 24.48
CA LEU A 413 -8.14 -20.62 23.15
C LEU A 413 -7.33 -21.33 22.08
N SER A 414 -8.00 -21.89 21.08
CA SER A 414 -7.30 -22.36 19.88
C SER A 414 -6.59 -21.20 19.17
N THR A 415 -5.52 -21.50 18.43
CA THR A 415 -4.75 -20.49 17.68
C THR A 415 -5.63 -19.70 16.71
N THR A 416 -6.60 -20.36 16.08
CA THR A 416 -7.56 -19.70 15.17
C THR A 416 -8.48 -18.74 15.91
N GLN A 417 -9.00 -19.12 17.10
CA GLN A 417 -9.83 -18.24 17.91
C GLN A 417 -9.04 -17.04 18.43
N LEU A 418 -7.78 -17.25 18.81
CA LEU A 418 -6.90 -16.17 19.26
C LEU A 418 -6.58 -15.18 18.14
N GLU A 419 -6.23 -15.67 16.93
CA GLU A 419 -6.06 -14.82 15.75
C GLU A 419 -7.34 -14.02 15.44
N GLU A 420 -8.49 -14.70 15.47
CA GLU A 420 -9.76 -14.07 15.14
C GLU A 420 -10.10 -12.96 16.14
N LYS A 421 -9.88 -13.21 17.44
CA LYS A 421 -10.05 -12.20 18.50
C LYS A 421 -9.10 -11.01 18.30
N LEU A 422 -7.83 -11.25 17.96
CA LEU A 422 -6.87 -10.17 17.66
C LEU A 422 -7.31 -9.31 16.48
N ARG A 423 -7.89 -9.90 15.44
CA ARG A 423 -8.43 -9.16 14.28
C ARG A 423 -9.72 -8.40 14.59
N LYS A 424 -10.52 -8.89 15.54
CA LYS A 424 -11.82 -8.31 15.93
C LYS A 424 -11.73 -7.32 17.09
N ASN A 425 -10.54 -7.10 17.64
CA ASN A 425 -10.30 -6.06 18.63
C ASN A 425 -10.60 -4.66 18.07
N ASP A 426 -10.86 -3.71 18.98
CA ASP A 426 -11.09 -2.29 18.62
C ASP A 426 -9.93 -1.71 17.81
N LEU A 427 -8.70 -2.13 18.15
CA LEU A 427 -7.52 -1.95 17.31
C LEU A 427 -7.07 -3.34 16.79
N PRO A 428 -7.42 -3.70 15.55
CA PRO A 428 -7.07 -5.00 14.99
C PRO A 428 -5.57 -5.21 14.91
N ILE A 429 -5.12 -6.41 15.28
CA ILE A 429 -3.71 -6.82 15.19
C ILE A 429 -3.59 -7.99 14.22
N ILE A 430 -2.85 -7.80 13.15
CA ILE A 430 -2.66 -8.80 12.10
C ILE A 430 -1.33 -9.51 12.34
N THR A 431 -1.38 -10.82 12.56
CA THR A 431 -0.24 -11.65 12.98
C THR A 431 0.00 -12.80 11.99
N ARG A 432 1.03 -13.62 12.24
CA ARG A 432 1.22 -14.89 11.54
C ARG A 432 0.68 -16.04 12.40
N VAL A 433 0.18 -17.08 11.75
CA VAL A 433 -0.17 -18.34 12.41
C VAL A 433 0.74 -19.45 11.89
N LYS A 434 1.47 -20.11 12.78
CA LYS A 434 2.40 -21.22 12.44
C LYS A 434 2.58 -22.12 13.64
N ASN A 435 2.57 -23.44 13.42
CA ASN A 435 2.83 -24.46 14.45
C ASN A 435 1.96 -24.30 15.72
N ASN A 436 0.67 -23.99 15.55
CA ASN A 436 -0.30 -23.78 16.64
C ASN A 436 0.06 -22.61 17.59
N CYS A 437 0.82 -21.63 17.09
CA CYS A 437 1.10 -20.36 17.78
C CYS A 437 0.70 -19.17 16.91
N VAL A 438 0.30 -18.08 17.58
CA VAL A 438 0.18 -16.75 16.98
C VAL A 438 1.53 -16.05 17.14
N TRP A 439 2.13 -15.61 16.04
CA TRP A 439 3.45 -14.99 16.01
C TRP A 439 3.38 -13.52 15.63
N PHE A 440 4.07 -12.71 16.42
CA PHE A 440 4.30 -11.29 16.20
C PHE A 440 5.72 -11.11 15.66
N ASP A 441 5.84 -10.60 14.44
CA ASP A 441 7.12 -10.19 13.88
C ASP A 441 7.41 -8.74 14.28
N VAL A 442 8.43 -8.55 15.13
CA VAL A 442 8.76 -7.24 15.71
C VAL A 442 9.32 -6.25 14.69
N ARG A 443 9.67 -6.69 13.47
CA ARG A 443 10.16 -5.77 12.43
C ARG A 443 9.12 -4.72 12.05
N THR A 444 7.84 -5.10 12.00
CA THR A 444 6.74 -4.22 11.56
C THR A 444 5.92 -3.63 12.70
N ILE A 445 6.26 -3.95 13.95
CA ILE A 445 5.67 -3.31 15.13
C ILE A 445 6.43 -2.00 15.35
N ARG A 446 5.72 -0.87 15.26
CA ARG A 446 6.34 0.45 15.41
C ARG A 446 6.46 0.85 16.88
N GLU A 447 7.19 1.92 17.12
CA GLU A 447 7.30 2.54 18.43
C GLU A 447 5.91 2.84 19.02
N GLY A 448 5.70 2.43 20.28
CA GLY A 448 4.41 2.56 20.99
C GLY A 448 3.36 1.50 20.65
N GLU A 449 3.49 0.78 19.52
CA GLU A 449 2.49 -0.23 19.13
C GLU A 449 2.59 -1.49 19.98
N MET A 450 3.75 -1.75 20.61
CA MET A 450 3.91 -2.85 21.56
C MET A 450 3.00 -2.67 22.79
N GLU A 451 2.91 -1.46 23.32
CA GLU A 451 2.01 -1.11 24.44
C GLU A 451 0.55 -1.25 24.03
N GLU A 452 0.19 -0.82 22.81
CA GLU A 452 -1.15 -1.00 22.26
C GLU A 452 -1.49 -2.48 22.13
N ILE A 453 -0.56 -3.32 21.64
CA ILE A 453 -0.75 -4.78 21.57
C ILE A 453 -1.02 -5.35 22.97
N MET A 454 -0.25 -4.96 23.99
CA MET A 454 -0.46 -5.42 25.36
C MET A 454 -1.85 -5.04 25.90
N GLN A 455 -2.32 -3.82 25.61
CA GLN A 455 -3.67 -3.38 25.98
C GLN A 455 -4.74 -4.24 25.30
N GLN A 456 -4.60 -4.49 23.99
CA GLN A 456 -5.53 -5.31 23.23
C GLN A 456 -5.54 -6.78 23.69
N LEU A 457 -4.39 -7.34 24.08
CA LEU A 457 -4.29 -8.68 24.66
C LEU A 457 -4.95 -8.75 26.05
N THR A 458 -4.91 -7.66 26.81
CA THR A 458 -5.60 -7.57 28.11
C THR A 458 -7.10 -7.82 27.95
N HIS A 459 -7.74 -7.22 26.94
CA HIS A 459 -9.17 -7.44 26.65
C HIS A 459 -9.53 -8.86 26.20
N ILE A 460 -8.54 -9.66 25.79
CA ILE A 460 -8.74 -11.04 25.36
C ILE A 460 -8.62 -12.01 26.54
N PHE A 461 -7.68 -11.75 27.46
CA PHE A 461 -7.28 -12.67 28.53
C PHE A 461 -7.66 -12.24 29.95
N GLN A 462 -8.24 -11.06 30.13
CA GLN A 462 -8.90 -10.59 31.35
C GLN A 462 -10.38 -10.33 31.06
#